data_AF-A0A7C7VSP0-F1
#
_entry.id   AF-A0A7C7VSP0-F1
#
_cell.length_a   1.000
_cell.length_b   1.000
_cell.length_c   1.000
_cell.angle_alpha   90.00
_cell.angle_beta   90.00
_cell.angle_gamma   90.00
#
_symmetry.space_group_name_H-M   'P 1'
#
loop_
_entity.id
_entity.type
_entity.pdbx_description
1 polymer ?
#
loop_
_entity_poly.entity_id
_entity_poly.type
_entity_poly.pdbx_seq_one_letter_code
_entity_poly.pdbx_strand_id
1 'polypeptide(L)'
;MALTFEVKLPPEGLIIRDFALTALAHMENVEKIGISPLKALVTISPTNLLRDYPEILERVSREIPRFYGPDRSARNKLLHGVERLAGKVTREPSEAIKNYAERFKSEPENMESFLRSLKKLEWNPLSDNVILWGERPTIPALQLFKLNYYAGRRTFLPFRYQNARIYLDIHTFIFSLAGGSLARIGRLRNGPTIYLSMHDPGAIDLFRVLGALFDDVGYRGTPEVIFRILTAMRLLTPGMLPLKIAVINEVGNRPSLVACQEVNIDGELLRFIKILPESVREDLRELLTFTLKNWETSDKMQRAIVKAGYELAQAIYMSVTGTLKPADIIYRVARATYATISSDFAKALSEARYSPIRSLAKFQNLVVNVERFLEECF
;
A
#
# COMPACT_ATOMS: atom_id res chain seq x y z
N MET A 1 5.82 -1.92 -32.90
CA MET A 1 5.67 -0.47 -32.68
C MET A 1 5.01 -0.28 -31.33
N ALA A 2 5.60 0.54 -30.45
CA ALA A 2 5.01 0.81 -29.14
C ALA A 2 3.72 1.64 -29.30
N LEU A 3 2.72 1.36 -28.47
CA LEU A 3 1.47 2.09 -28.39
C LEU A 3 1.52 3.05 -27.22
N THR A 4 1.31 4.34 -27.50
CA THR A 4 1.13 5.35 -26.46
C THR A 4 -0.33 5.71 -26.34
N PHE A 5 -0.90 5.55 -25.15
CA PHE A 5 -2.29 5.91 -24.87
C PHE A 5 -2.44 6.72 -23.58
N GLU A 6 -3.57 7.43 -23.49
CA GLU A 6 -3.90 8.28 -22.35
C GLU A 6 -4.97 7.59 -21.50
N VAL A 7 -4.72 7.51 -20.20
CA VAL A 7 -5.70 7.11 -19.19
C VAL A 7 -6.10 8.36 -18.43
N LYS A 8 -7.37 8.75 -18.51
CA LYS A 8 -7.90 9.80 -17.63
C LYS A 8 -8.01 9.27 -16.22
N LEU A 9 -7.59 10.08 -15.27
CA LEU A 9 -7.57 9.68 -13.87
C LEU A 9 -8.65 10.43 -13.09
N PRO A 10 -9.43 9.72 -12.25
CA PRO A 10 -10.29 10.37 -11.28
C PRO A 10 -9.53 11.39 -10.40
N PRO A 11 -10.24 12.36 -9.79
CA PRO A 11 -9.65 13.34 -8.90
C PRO A 11 -8.75 12.72 -7.82
N GLU A 12 -7.64 13.39 -7.53
CA GLU A 12 -6.77 13.04 -6.42
C GLU A 12 -7.52 13.05 -5.08
N GLY A 13 -7.19 12.10 -4.21
CA GLY A 13 -7.89 11.88 -2.95
C GLY A 13 -8.98 10.81 -2.98
N LEU A 14 -9.45 10.42 -4.17
CA LEU A 14 -10.33 9.26 -4.33
C LEU A 14 -9.50 7.99 -4.54
N ILE A 15 -9.73 6.95 -3.75
CA ILE A 15 -8.94 5.71 -3.83
C ILE A 15 -9.03 5.00 -5.19
N ILE A 16 -10.12 5.20 -5.94
CA ILE A 16 -10.26 4.67 -7.30
C ILE A 16 -9.15 5.14 -8.25
N ARG A 17 -8.62 6.35 -8.05
CA ARG A 17 -7.47 6.86 -8.80
C ARG A 17 -6.24 5.99 -8.53
N ASP A 18 -5.98 5.70 -7.26
CA ASP A 18 -4.78 5.00 -6.84
C ASP A 18 -4.85 3.52 -7.25
N PHE A 19 -6.05 2.94 -7.26
CA PHE A 19 -6.29 1.63 -7.87
C PHE A 19 -6.04 1.63 -9.37
N ALA A 20 -6.51 2.65 -10.10
CA ALA A 20 -6.24 2.77 -11.54
C ALA A 20 -4.73 2.81 -11.84
N LEU A 21 -3.98 3.61 -11.07
CA LEU A 21 -2.52 3.69 -11.19
C LEU A 21 -1.83 2.37 -10.82
N THR A 22 -2.31 1.70 -9.78
CA THR A 22 -1.80 0.38 -9.37
C THR A 22 -2.01 -0.66 -10.48
N ALA A 23 -3.18 -0.67 -11.13
CA ALA A 23 -3.43 -1.55 -12.26
C ALA A 23 -2.47 -1.30 -13.44
N LEU A 24 -2.16 -0.03 -13.74
CA LEU A 24 -1.17 0.31 -14.78
C LEU A 24 0.24 -0.15 -14.41
N ALA A 25 0.65 0.07 -13.16
CA ALA A 25 1.97 -0.26 -12.68
C ALA A 25 2.28 -1.78 -12.71
N HIS A 26 1.24 -2.62 -12.61
CA HIS A 26 1.39 -4.07 -12.67
C HIS A 26 1.44 -4.67 -14.08
N MET A 27 1.27 -3.86 -15.14
CA MET A 27 1.49 -4.32 -16.51
C MET A 27 3.01 -4.40 -16.73
N GLU A 28 3.59 -5.60 -16.63
CA GLU A 28 5.03 -5.84 -16.43
C GLU A 28 5.97 -5.41 -17.58
N ASN A 29 5.44 -4.77 -18.63
CA ASN A 29 6.22 -4.29 -19.78
C ASN A 29 5.86 -2.88 -20.23
N VAL A 30 5.46 -2.03 -19.30
CA VAL A 30 5.28 -0.62 -19.60
C VAL A 30 6.65 0.05 -19.76
N GLU A 31 6.93 0.54 -20.96
CA GLU A 31 8.19 1.20 -21.32
C GLU A 31 8.32 2.56 -20.63
N LYS A 32 7.20 3.28 -20.48
CA LYS A 32 7.15 4.59 -19.83
C LYS A 32 5.76 4.91 -19.33
N ILE A 33 5.66 5.40 -18.09
CA ILE A 33 4.45 6.06 -17.57
C ILE A 33 4.78 7.49 -17.18
N GLY A 34 4.08 8.45 -17.76
CA GLY A 34 4.07 9.84 -17.32
C GLY A 34 2.78 10.16 -16.58
N ILE A 35 2.85 10.51 -15.30
CA ILE A 35 1.67 10.80 -14.48
C ILE A 35 1.52 12.31 -14.30
N SER A 36 0.27 12.77 -14.39
CA SER A 36 -0.13 14.14 -14.12
C SER A 36 -1.40 14.16 -13.27
N PRO A 37 -1.83 15.32 -12.72
CA PRO A 37 -2.99 15.40 -11.85
C PRO A 37 -4.30 14.85 -12.46
N LEU A 38 -4.47 14.87 -13.78
CA LEU A 38 -5.73 14.46 -14.44
C LEU A 38 -5.59 13.26 -15.38
N LYS A 39 -4.36 12.79 -15.63
CA LYS A 39 -4.12 11.71 -16.58
C LYS A 39 -2.79 11.01 -16.35
N ALA A 40 -2.71 9.76 -16.81
CA ALA A 40 -1.47 9.03 -17.04
C ALA A 40 -1.28 8.80 -18.55
N LEU A 41 -0.06 9.01 -19.04
CA LEU A 41 0.37 8.65 -20.38
C LEU A 41 1.18 7.36 -20.29
N VAL A 42 0.73 6.32 -20.98
CA VAL A 42 1.30 4.96 -20.89
C VAL A 42 1.85 4.58 -22.26
N THR A 43 3.09 4.10 -22.30
CA THR A 43 3.70 3.54 -23.52
C THR A 43 4.00 2.07 -23.31
N ILE A 44 3.36 1.20 -24.09
CA ILE A 44 3.48 -0.26 -23.99
C ILE A 44 3.32 -0.88 -25.38
N SER A 45 3.99 -2.00 -25.63
CA SER A 45 3.71 -2.80 -26.81
C SER A 45 2.27 -3.34 -26.79
N PRO A 46 1.47 -3.21 -27.86
CA PRO A 46 0.13 -3.80 -27.95
C PRO A 46 0.10 -5.29 -27.60
N THR A 47 1.11 -6.04 -28.04
CA THR A 47 1.25 -7.47 -27.76
C THR A 47 1.44 -7.74 -26.27
N ASN A 48 2.18 -6.88 -25.57
CA ASN A 48 2.35 -6.99 -24.13
C ASN A 48 1.05 -6.64 -23.41
N LEU A 49 0.32 -5.62 -23.83
CA LEU A 49 -0.98 -5.28 -23.23
C LEU A 49 -2.00 -6.42 -23.37
N LEU A 50 -2.08 -7.03 -24.56
CA LEU A 50 -2.96 -8.18 -24.84
C LEU A 50 -2.59 -9.44 -24.04
N ARG A 51 -1.33 -9.58 -23.63
CA ARG A 51 -0.86 -10.68 -22.78
C ARG A 51 -1.03 -10.36 -21.29
N ASP A 52 -0.44 -9.26 -20.84
CA ASP A 52 -0.25 -8.93 -19.42
C ASP A 52 -1.59 -8.59 -18.75
N TYR A 53 -2.50 -7.84 -19.41
CA TYR A 53 -3.75 -7.43 -18.77
C TYR A 53 -4.68 -8.62 -18.46
N PRO A 54 -4.91 -9.57 -19.38
CA PRO A 54 -5.65 -10.78 -19.04
C PRO A 54 -4.99 -11.66 -17.96
N GLU A 55 -3.66 -11.78 -17.94
CA GLU A 55 -2.95 -12.51 -16.88
C GLU A 55 -3.16 -11.86 -15.50
N ILE A 56 -3.13 -10.53 -15.44
CA ILE A 56 -3.50 -9.77 -14.23
C ILE A 56 -4.93 -10.10 -13.81
N LEU A 57 -5.88 -10.09 -14.74
CA LEU A 57 -7.29 -10.37 -14.46
C LEU A 57 -7.52 -11.81 -13.95
N GLU A 58 -6.84 -12.79 -14.54
CA GLU A 58 -6.85 -14.17 -14.08
C GLU A 58 -6.31 -14.28 -12.65
N ARG A 59 -5.20 -13.60 -12.34
CA ARG A 59 -4.62 -13.54 -10.99
C ARG A 59 -5.59 -12.91 -9.98
N VAL A 60 -6.14 -11.74 -10.31
CA VAL A 60 -7.02 -11.01 -9.37
C VAL A 60 -8.41 -11.63 -9.20
N SER A 61 -8.85 -12.48 -10.14
CA SER A 61 -10.14 -13.17 -10.04
C SER A 61 -10.28 -14.04 -8.78
N ARG A 62 -9.15 -14.42 -8.16
CA ARG A 62 -9.09 -15.23 -6.93
C ARG A 62 -9.33 -14.39 -5.68
N GLU A 63 -8.99 -13.11 -5.71
CA GLU A 63 -8.99 -12.21 -4.55
C GLU A 63 -9.56 -10.84 -4.92
N ILE A 64 -10.87 -10.83 -5.17
CA ILE A 64 -11.62 -9.61 -5.48
C ILE A 64 -11.96 -8.82 -4.22
N PRO A 65 -12.04 -7.47 -4.30
CA PRO A 65 -12.59 -6.68 -3.22
C PRO A 65 -14.04 -7.09 -2.93
N ARG A 66 -14.43 -6.95 -1.66
CA ARG A 66 -15.77 -7.33 -1.24
C ARG A 66 -16.82 -6.40 -1.87
N PHE A 67 -17.89 -7.00 -2.38
CA PHE A 67 -19.10 -6.26 -2.74
C PHE A 67 -19.98 -6.11 -1.49
N TYR A 68 -20.19 -4.87 -1.05
CA TYR A 68 -20.99 -4.59 0.14
C TYR A 68 -22.49 -4.58 -0.21
N GLY A 69 -23.36 -4.60 0.81
CA GLY A 69 -24.82 -4.52 0.61
C GLY A 69 -25.25 -3.40 -0.37
N PRO A 70 -24.72 -2.16 -0.24
CA PRO A 70 -25.01 -1.07 -1.18
C PRO A 70 -24.49 -1.29 -2.61
N ASP A 71 -23.59 -2.25 -2.83
CA ASP A 71 -22.98 -2.53 -4.14
C ASP A 71 -23.74 -3.56 -4.96
N ARG A 72 -24.92 -4.02 -4.52
CA ARG A 72 -25.75 -5.00 -5.25
C ARG A 72 -26.02 -4.58 -6.69
N SER A 73 -26.28 -3.29 -6.92
CA SER A 73 -26.48 -2.76 -8.28
C SER A 73 -25.20 -2.86 -9.13
N ALA A 74 -24.05 -2.52 -8.55
CA ALA A 74 -22.76 -2.63 -9.23
C ALA A 74 -22.44 -4.09 -9.59
N ARG A 75 -22.64 -5.01 -8.64
CA ARG A 75 -22.50 -6.46 -8.85
C ARG A 75 -23.35 -6.93 -10.03
N ASN A 76 -24.66 -6.65 -10.01
CA ASN A 76 -25.56 -7.13 -11.06
C ASN A 76 -25.20 -6.56 -12.44
N LYS A 77 -24.81 -5.29 -12.50
CA LYS A 77 -24.39 -4.66 -13.76
C LYS A 77 -23.05 -5.18 -14.26
N LEU A 78 -22.12 -5.56 -13.38
CA LEU A 78 -20.90 -6.27 -13.75
C LEU A 78 -21.26 -7.61 -14.41
N LEU A 79 -22.07 -8.45 -13.74
CA LEU A 79 -22.42 -9.78 -14.24
C LEU A 79 -23.11 -9.70 -15.61
N HIS A 80 -24.19 -8.91 -15.72
CA HIS A 80 -24.89 -8.75 -17.00
C HIS A 80 -24.05 -8.03 -18.07
N GLY A 81 -23.16 -7.13 -17.66
CA GLY A 81 -22.25 -6.43 -18.57
C GLY A 81 -21.26 -7.40 -19.21
N VAL A 82 -20.63 -8.27 -18.41
CA VAL A 82 -19.74 -9.31 -18.92
C VAL A 82 -20.51 -10.35 -19.73
N GLU A 83 -21.67 -10.80 -19.28
CA GLU A 83 -22.50 -11.77 -20.00
C GLU A 83 -22.83 -11.29 -21.42
N ARG A 84 -23.18 -10.01 -21.58
CA ARG A 84 -23.41 -9.40 -22.90
C ARG A 84 -22.16 -9.31 -23.77
N LEU A 85 -21.00 -9.08 -23.16
CA LEU A 85 -19.73 -8.92 -23.90
C LEU A 85 -19.08 -10.26 -24.27
N ALA A 86 -19.12 -11.23 -23.35
CA ALA A 86 -18.43 -12.51 -23.47
C ALA A 86 -19.36 -13.64 -23.95
N GLY A 87 -20.68 -13.42 -24.00
CA GLY A 87 -21.68 -14.43 -24.39
C GLY A 87 -21.81 -15.59 -23.41
N LYS A 88 -21.26 -15.46 -22.19
CA LYS A 88 -21.24 -16.50 -21.15
C LYS A 88 -22.00 -16.03 -19.92
N VAL A 89 -22.91 -16.86 -19.44
CA VAL A 89 -23.64 -16.61 -18.18
C VAL A 89 -22.64 -16.59 -17.03
N THR A 90 -22.64 -15.51 -16.25
CA THR A 90 -21.77 -15.35 -15.06
C THR A 90 -22.61 -15.22 -13.80
N ARG A 91 -22.34 -16.04 -12.78
CA ARG A 91 -23.09 -16.01 -11.51
C ARG A 91 -22.32 -15.30 -10.40
N GLU A 92 -21.01 -15.26 -10.51
CA GLU A 92 -20.12 -14.67 -9.52
C GLU A 92 -19.15 -13.64 -10.15
N PRO A 93 -18.74 -12.61 -9.39
CA PRO A 93 -17.82 -11.60 -9.93
C PRO A 93 -16.46 -12.18 -10.34
N SER A 94 -15.97 -13.21 -9.64
CA SER A 94 -14.74 -13.93 -9.99
C SER A 94 -14.82 -14.57 -11.38
N GLU A 95 -15.92 -15.25 -11.68
CA GLU A 95 -16.24 -15.83 -12.99
C GLU A 95 -16.38 -14.73 -14.06
N ALA A 96 -17.05 -13.62 -13.74
CA ALA A 96 -17.18 -12.50 -14.66
C ALA A 96 -15.82 -11.90 -15.06
N ILE A 97 -14.88 -11.77 -14.12
CA ILE A 97 -13.53 -11.28 -14.43
C ILE A 97 -12.79 -12.26 -15.35
N LYS A 98 -12.89 -13.57 -15.10
CA LYS A 98 -12.28 -14.60 -15.96
C LYS A 98 -12.85 -14.57 -17.37
N ASN A 99 -14.17 -14.56 -17.50
CA ASN A 99 -14.85 -14.50 -18.80
C ASN A 99 -14.50 -13.21 -19.56
N TYR A 100 -14.37 -12.08 -18.86
CA TYR A 100 -13.91 -10.84 -19.47
C TYR A 100 -12.43 -10.93 -19.90
N ALA A 101 -11.56 -11.56 -19.12
CA ALA A 101 -10.15 -11.77 -19.48
C ALA A 101 -10.01 -12.63 -20.75
N GLU A 102 -10.78 -13.72 -20.87
CA GLU A 102 -10.83 -14.56 -22.06
C GLU A 102 -11.31 -13.78 -23.29
N ARG A 103 -12.38 -12.99 -23.15
CA ARG A 103 -12.88 -12.11 -24.22
C ARG A 103 -11.83 -11.07 -24.61
N PHE A 104 -11.08 -10.50 -23.66
CA PHE A 104 -10.06 -9.51 -23.98
C PHE A 104 -8.97 -10.09 -24.89
N LYS A 105 -8.62 -11.37 -24.74
CA LYS A 105 -7.64 -12.07 -25.58
C LYS A 105 -8.12 -12.35 -27.00
N SER A 106 -9.44 -12.42 -27.25
CA SER A 106 -9.97 -13.03 -28.47
C SER A 106 -9.84 -12.16 -29.72
N GLU A 107 -10.01 -10.84 -29.60
CA GLU A 107 -10.07 -9.93 -30.75
C GLU A 107 -9.35 -8.60 -30.43
N PRO A 108 -8.53 -8.07 -31.35
CA PRO A 108 -7.86 -6.77 -31.16
C PRO A 108 -8.81 -5.59 -30.89
N GLU A 109 -10.03 -5.63 -31.44
CA GLU A 109 -11.06 -4.60 -31.22
C GLU A 109 -11.45 -4.46 -29.74
N ASN A 110 -11.29 -5.53 -28.95
CA ASN A 110 -11.59 -5.54 -27.52
C ASN A 110 -10.58 -4.68 -26.75
N MET A 111 -9.32 -4.67 -27.17
CA MET A 111 -8.29 -3.78 -26.65
C MET A 111 -8.58 -2.33 -27.04
N GLU A 112 -8.96 -2.05 -28.30
CA GLU A 112 -9.30 -0.69 -28.72
C GLU A 112 -10.48 -0.11 -27.92
N SER A 113 -11.55 -0.89 -27.74
CA SER A 113 -12.71 -0.53 -26.91
C SER A 113 -12.30 -0.20 -25.47
N PHE A 114 -11.41 -1.02 -24.89
CA PHE A 114 -10.87 -0.78 -23.56
C PHE A 114 -10.08 0.53 -23.49
N LEU A 115 -9.18 0.78 -24.45
CA LEU A 115 -8.35 1.99 -24.50
C LEU A 115 -9.19 3.26 -24.71
N ARG A 116 -10.23 3.20 -25.56
CA ARG A 116 -11.19 4.31 -25.71
C ARG A 116 -11.89 4.63 -24.40
N SER A 117 -12.29 3.60 -23.66
CA SER A 117 -12.96 3.74 -22.36
C SER A 117 -12.05 4.43 -21.33
N LEU A 118 -10.78 4.03 -21.24
CA LEU A 118 -9.83 4.65 -20.30
C LEU A 118 -9.58 6.14 -20.57
N LYS A 119 -9.70 6.59 -21.82
CA LYS A 119 -9.45 7.97 -22.25
C LYS A 119 -10.60 8.95 -21.93
N LYS A 120 -11.77 8.46 -21.51
CA LYS A 120 -12.97 9.29 -21.35
C LYS A 120 -13.38 9.45 -19.89
N LEU A 121 -13.16 10.63 -19.32
CA LEU A 121 -13.60 11.01 -17.97
C LEU A 121 -14.26 12.38 -18.02
N GLU A 122 -15.50 12.47 -17.55
CA GLU A 122 -16.33 13.66 -17.66
C GLU A 122 -17.10 13.92 -16.36
N TRP A 123 -17.42 15.19 -16.13
CA TRP A 123 -18.44 15.59 -15.18
C TRP A 123 -19.79 15.54 -15.90
N ASN A 124 -20.82 15.02 -15.22
CA ASN A 124 -22.14 14.99 -15.81
C ASN A 124 -22.61 16.43 -16.09
N PRO A 125 -22.99 16.77 -17.33
CA PRO A 125 -23.40 18.12 -17.69
C PRO A 125 -24.66 18.59 -16.94
N LEU A 126 -25.46 17.66 -16.40
CA LEU A 126 -26.66 17.95 -15.62
C LEU A 126 -26.38 18.00 -14.10
N SER A 127 -25.20 17.58 -13.65
CA SER A 127 -24.85 17.54 -12.23
C SER A 127 -23.34 17.48 -12.00
N ASP A 128 -22.78 18.59 -11.53
CA ASP A 128 -21.35 18.73 -11.18
C ASP A 128 -20.88 17.83 -10.02
N ASN A 129 -21.79 17.05 -9.42
CA ASN A 129 -21.49 16.06 -8.38
C ASN A 129 -21.54 14.62 -8.93
N VAL A 130 -21.52 14.42 -10.25
CA VAL A 130 -21.51 13.09 -10.86
C VAL A 130 -20.30 12.96 -11.77
N ILE A 131 -19.43 11.99 -11.45
CA ILE A 131 -18.28 11.62 -12.26
C ILE A 131 -18.67 10.44 -13.14
N LEU A 132 -18.38 10.56 -14.43
CA LEU A 132 -18.63 9.56 -15.46
C LEU A 132 -17.28 9.14 -16.05
N TRP A 133 -16.86 7.89 -15.84
CA TRP A 133 -15.60 7.36 -16.38
C TRP A 133 -15.89 6.16 -17.30
N GLY A 134 -15.48 6.26 -18.56
CA GLY A 134 -15.75 5.24 -19.59
C GLY A 134 -16.60 5.75 -20.76
N GLU A 135 -16.78 4.93 -21.80
CA GLU A 135 -17.57 5.28 -23.00
C GLU A 135 -19.07 5.42 -22.69
N ARG A 136 -19.61 4.45 -21.94
CA ARG A 136 -21.03 4.38 -21.54
C ARG A 136 -21.15 4.02 -20.04
N PRO A 137 -20.79 4.96 -19.14
CA PRO A 137 -20.74 4.69 -17.71
C PRO A 137 -22.14 4.53 -17.12
N THR A 138 -22.44 3.33 -16.67
CA THR A 138 -23.73 2.98 -16.06
C THR A 138 -23.60 2.19 -14.76
N ILE A 139 -22.42 1.66 -14.47
CA ILE A 139 -22.14 0.85 -13.29
C ILE A 139 -21.80 1.81 -12.13
N PRO A 140 -22.58 1.87 -11.05
CA PRO A 140 -22.19 2.69 -9.91
C PRO A 140 -20.90 2.13 -9.31
N ALA A 141 -19.94 3.00 -8.98
CA ALA A 141 -18.70 2.57 -8.35
C ALA A 141 -18.97 1.92 -6.99
N LEU A 142 -18.12 0.95 -6.62
CA LEU A 142 -18.17 0.30 -5.31
C LEU A 142 -18.04 1.33 -4.18
N GLN A 143 -18.59 1.03 -3.00
CA GLN A 143 -18.35 1.87 -1.82
C GLN A 143 -16.86 2.03 -1.55
N LEU A 144 -16.06 0.96 -1.76
CA LEU A 144 -14.62 1.01 -1.63
C LEU A 144 -14.00 2.09 -2.51
N PHE A 145 -14.39 2.17 -3.78
CA PHE A 145 -13.84 3.11 -4.77
C PHE A 145 -14.14 4.58 -4.44
N LYS A 146 -15.18 4.82 -3.66
CA LYS A 146 -15.61 6.16 -3.22
C LYS A 146 -14.93 6.61 -1.94
N LEU A 147 -14.09 5.76 -1.33
CA LEU A 147 -13.34 6.18 -0.16
C LEU A 147 -12.43 7.34 -0.50
N ASN A 148 -12.41 8.26 0.44
CA ASN A 148 -11.76 9.53 0.30
C ASN A 148 -10.68 9.64 1.38
N TYR A 149 -9.43 9.78 0.94
CA TYR A 149 -8.29 9.93 1.84
C TYR A 149 -8.40 11.16 2.74
N TYR A 150 -9.14 12.17 2.29
CA TYR A 150 -9.40 13.40 3.02
C TYR A 150 -10.76 13.39 3.72
N ALA A 151 -11.37 12.23 3.99
CA ALA A 151 -12.68 12.17 4.65
C ALA A 151 -12.73 12.88 6.03
N GLY A 152 -11.60 13.00 6.74
CA GLY A 152 -11.44 13.84 7.95
C GLY A 152 -10.86 15.25 7.70
N ARG A 153 -10.47 15.53 6.45
CA ARG A 153 -9.88 16.77 5.93
C ARG A 153 -10.77 17.35 4.83
N ARG A 154 -12.10 17.28 5.01
CA ARG A 154 -13.10 17.63 3.97
C ARG A 154 -12.89 19.02 3.39
N THR A 155 -12.42 19.97 4.20
CA THR A 155 -12.09 21.33 3.80
C THR A 155 -11.08 21.43 2.65
N PHE A 156 -10.22 20.43 2.47
CA PHE A 156 -9.15 20.44 1.46
C PHE A 156 -9.59 19.87 0.10
N LEU A 157 -10.78 19.28 0.02
CA LEU A 157 -11.34 18.85 -1.26
C LEU A 157 -12.35 19.86 -1.79
N PRO A 158 -12.29 20.17 -3.09
CA PRO A 158 -13.36 20.89 -3.76
C PRO A 158 -14.72 20.28 -3.39
N PHE A 159 -15.68 21.13 -3.02
CA PHE A 159 -17.01 20.71 -2.56
C PHE A 159 -17.67 19.70 -3.50
N ARG A 160 -17.48 19.90 -4.81
CA ARG A 160 -17.95 19.01 -5.89
C ARG A 160 -17.45 17.55 -5.79
N TYR A 161 -16.35 17.28 -5.09
CA TYR A 161 -15.76 15.94 -4.96
C TYR A 161 -16.21 15.20 -3.70
N GLN A 162 -16.62 15.93 -2.67
CA GLN A 162 -16.86 15.36 -1.34
C GLN A 162 -18.01 14.35 -1.32
N ASN A 163 -19.02 14.54 -2.18
CA ASN A 163 -20.20 13.69 -2.30
C ASN A 163 -20.44 13.19 -3.74
N ALA A 164 -19.38 13.14 -4.55
CA ALA A 164 -19.54 12.80 -5.95
C ALA A 164 -20.05 11.37 -6.13
N ARG A 165 -21.11 11.18 -6.92
CA ARG A 165 -21.51 9.85 -7.39
C ARG A 165 -20.63 9.47 -8.57
N ILE A 166 -19.97 8.32 -8.49
CA ILE A 166 -19.09 7.84 -9.55
C ILE A 166 -19.78 6.72 -10.30
N TYR A 167 -19.85 6.84 -11.63
CA TYR A 167 -20.31 5.80 -12.54
C TYR A 167 -19.20 5.42 -13.50
N LEU A 168 -19.09 4.12 -13.74
CA LEU A 168 -18.07 3.45 -14.52
C LEU A 168 -18.75 2.69 -15.65
N ASP A 169 -18.06 2.52 -16.78
CA ASP A 169 -18.41 1.47 -17.71
C ASP A 169 -17.78 0.14 -17.30
N ILE A 170 -18.05 -0.91 -18.07
CA ILE A 170 -17.54 -2.25 -17.76
C ILE A 170 -16.00 -2.33 -17.76
N HIS A 171 -15.35 -1.62 -18.67
CA HIS A 171 -13.90 -1.60 -18.84
C HIS A 171 -13.21 -0.91 -17.66
N THR A 172 -13.61 0.32 -17.37
CA THR A 172 -13.10 1.12 -16.25
C THR A 172 -13.44 0.50 -14.90
N PHE A 173 -14.60 -0.17 -14.78
CA PHE A 173 -14.98 -0.89 -13.56
C PHE A 173 -14.06 -2.08 -13.30
N ILE A 174 -13.86 -2.97 -14.27
CA ILE A 174 -12.99 -4.15 -14.12
C ILE A 174 -11.52 -3.71 -13.94
N PHE A 175 -11.10 -2.67 -14.66
CA PHE A 175 -9.79 -2.06 -14.48
C PHE A 175 -9.56 -1.56 -13.05
N SER A 176 -10.50 -0.78 -12.49
CA SER A 176 -10.43 -0.31 -11.11
C SER A 176 -10.47 -1.45 -10.09
N LEU A 177 -11.25 -2.50 -10.39
CA LEU A 177 -11.34 -3.69 -9.54
C LEU A 177 -10.02 -4.45 -9.50
N ALA A 178 -9.38 -4.64 -10.66
CA ALA A 178 -8.06 -5.25 -10.76
C ALA A 178 -7.03 -4.45 -9.95
N GLY A 179 -7.03 -3.13 -10.10
CA GLY A 179 -6.20 -2.24 -9.29
C GLY A 179 -6.41 -2.38 -7.79
N GLY A 180 -7.67 -2.44 -7.35
CA GLY A 180 -8.02 -2.65 -5.94
C GLY A 180 -7.58 -4.01 -5.41
N SER A 181 -7.73 -5.08 -6.20
CA SER A 181 -7.21 -6.41 -5.86
C SER A 181 -5.69 -6.41 -5.74
N LEU A 182 -4.98 -5.77 -6.68
CA LEU A 182 -3.53 -5.72 -6.70
C LEU A 182 -2.95 -4.89 -5.55
N ALA A 183 -3.62 -3.78 -5.20
CA ALA A 183 -3.22 -2.94 -4.07
C ALA A 183 -3.41 -3.65 -2.73
N ARG A 184 -4.27 -4.66 -2.65
CA ARG A 184 -4.57 -5.36 -1.41
C ARG A 184 -3.42 -6.29 -1.04
N ILE A 185 -2.70 -5.96 0.02
CA ILE A 185 -1.53 -6.75 0.47
C ILE A 185 -1.86 -7.71 1.61
N GLY A 186 -2.94 -7.47 2.36
CA GLY A 186 -3.35 -8.40 3.41
C GLY A 186 -4.33 -7.82 4.41
N ARG A 187 -4.60 -8.58 5.47
CA ARG A 187 -5.59 -8.24 6.49
C ARG A 187 -5.05 -8.53 7.88
N LEU A 188 -5.21 -7.57 8.79
CA LEU A 188 -4.99 -7.81 10.21
C LEU A 188 -5.98 -8.87 10.71
N ARG A 189 -5.54 -9.77 11.60
CA ARG A 189 -6.40 -10.85 12.15
C ARG A 189 -7.68 -10.25 12.76
N ASN A 190 -8.84 -10.59 12.19
CA ASN A 190 -10.16 -10.02 12.54
C ASN A 190 -10.26 -8.48 12.44
N GLY A 191 -9.36 -7.85 11.68
CA GLY A 191 -9.20 -6.40 11.62
C GLY A 191 -9.35 -5.82 10.21
N PRO A 192 -8.84 -4.59 10.01
CA PRO A 192 -8.89 -3.89 8.73
C PRO A 192 -7.95 -4.52 7.69
N THR A 193 -8.25 -4.27 6.42
CA THR A 193 -7.43 -4.63 5.26
C THR A 193 -6.41 -3.53 4.99
N ILE A 194 -5.19 -3.91 4.62
CA ILE A 194 -4.16 -2.97 4.18
C ILE A 194 -4.09 -2.96 2.66
N TYR A 195 -4.16 -1.76 2.12
CA TYR A 195 -3.95 -1.47 0.71
C TYR A 195 -2.66 -0.68 0.57
N LEU A 196 -1.77 -1.14 -0.28
CA LEU A 196 -0.57 -0.43 -0.71
C LEU A 196 -0.80 0.00 -2.15
N SER A 197 -1.02 1.28 -2.38
CA SER A 197 -1.30 1.79 -3.72
C SER A 197 -0.09 2.51 -4.30
N MET A 198 0.15 2.27 -5.59
CA MET A 198 1.26 2.88 -6.32
C MET A 198 0.85 4.21 -6.93
N HIS A 199 1.61 5.26 -6.61
CA HIS A 199 1.51 6.57 -7.25
C HIS A 199 2.48 6.72 -8.42
N ASP A 200 3.47 5.84 -8.51
CA ASP A 200 4.45 5.75 -9.58
C ASP A 200 4.72 4.27 -9.93
N PRO A 201 4.52 3.86 -11.18
CA PRO A 201 4.92 2.57 -11.70
C PRO A 201 6.40 2.22 -11.51
N GLY A 202 7.28 3.23 -11.44
CA GLY A 202 8.68 3.03 -11.06
C GLY A 202 8.86 2.45 -9.66
N ALA A 203 7.83 2.53 -8.80
CA ALA A 203 7.87 2.05 -7.41
C ALA A 203 7.46 0.57 -7.24
N ILE A 204 7.39 -0.24 -8.31
CA ILE A 204 6.98 -1.65 -8.21
C ILE A 204 7.89 -2.49 -7.31
N ASP A 205 9.20 -2.22 -7.30
CA ASP A 205 10.13 -2.93 -6.42
C ASP A 205 9.93 -2.53 -4.95
N LEU A 206 9.63 -1.24 -4.70
CA LEU A 206 9.22 -0.77 -3.38
C LEU A 206 7.90 -1.39 -2.95
N PHE A 207 6.95 -1.58 -3.87
CA PHE A 207 5.70 -2.26 -3.60
C PHE A 207 5.96 -3.71 -3.15
N ARG A 208 6.81 -4.45 -3.86
CA ARG A 208 7.18 -5.83 -3.50
C ARG A 208 7.90 -5.90 -2.15
N VAL A 209 8.86 -5.00 -1.92
CA VAL A 209 9.61 -4.91 -0.67
C VAL A 209 8.69 -4.61 0.52
N LEU A 210 7.81 -3.63 0.37
CA LEU A 210 6.85 -3.28 1.43
C LEU A 210 5.80 -4.36 1.64
N GLY A 211 5.30 -4.99 0.57
CA GLY A 211 4.40 -6.13 0.66
C GLY A 211 5.01 -7.26 1.50
N ALA A 212 6.25 -7.65 1.18
CA ALA A 212 7.00 -8.64 1.96
C ALA A 212 7.24 -8.19 3.42
N LEU A 213 7.52 -6.90 3.66
CA LEU A 213 7.67 -6.38 5.02
C LEU A 213 6.37 -6.52 5.80
N PHE A 214 5.23 -6.20 5.17
CA PHE A 214 3.92 -6.34 5.78
C PHE A 214 3.60 -7.80 6.10
N ASP A 215 3.85 -8.73 5.17
CA ASP A 215 3.70 -10.17 5.43
C ASP A 215 4.56 -10.59 6.63
N ASP A 216 5.83 -10.17 6.63
CA ASP A 216 6.78 -10.52 7.68
C ASP A 216 6.32 -10.04 9.04
N VAL A 217 5.74 -8.84 9.16
CA VAL A 217 5.32 -8.24 10.43
C VAL A 217 3.85 -8.51 10.77
N GLY A 218 3.17 -9.38 10.01
CA GLY A 218 1.78 -9.76 10.23
C GLY A 218 0.80 -8.60 10.00
N TYR A 219 1.07 -7.78 8.99
CA TYR A 219 0.29 -6.62 8.57
C TYR A 219 0.22 -5.49 9.61
N ARG A 220 1.23 -5.37 10.49
CA ARG A 220 1.32 -4.28 11.48
C ARG A 220 2.17 -3.13 10.96
N GLY A 221 1.61 -1.91 10.92
CA GLY A 221 2.32 -0.68 10.54
C GLY A 221 2.60 0.28 11.70
N THR A 222 2.14 -0.05 12.92
CA THR A 222 2.27 0.80 14.11
C THR A 222 3.22 0.15 15.11
N PRO A 223 4.23 0.88 15.64
CA PRO A 223 4.45 2.32 15.47
C PRO A 223 5.18 2.68 14.17
N GLU A 224 4.78 3.82 13.58
CA GLU A 224 5.23 4.28 12.26
C GLU A 224 6.76 4.39 12.15
N VAL A 225 7.43 4.87 13.20
CA VAL A 225 8.89 5.04 13.22
C VAL A 225 9.64 3.73 13.00
N ILE A 226 9.14 2.63 13.57
CA ILE A 226 9.74 1.30 13.39
C ILE A 226 9.55 0.84 11.95
N PHE A 227 8.34 1.03 11.42
CA PHE A 227 8.02 0.67 10.06
C PHE A 227 8.88 1.44 9.04
N ARG A 228 9.13 2.74 9.27
CA ARG A 228 10.03 3.58 8.45
C ARG A 228 11.47 3.05 8.44
N ILE A 229 12.03 2.70 9.60
CA ILE A 229 13.40 2.17 9.69
C ILE A 229 13.49 0.81 9.00
N LEU A 230 12.54 -0.11 9.25
CA LEU A 230 12.50 -1.41 8.58
C LEU A 230 12.34 -1.27 7.06
N THR A 231 11.55 -0.30 6.61
CA THR A 231 11.42 0.01 5.18
C THR A 231 12.75 0.48 4.61
N ALA A 232 13.43 1.42 5.26
CA ALA A 232 14.72 1.93 4.82
C ALA A 232 15.79 0.83 4.74
N MET A 233 15.77 -0.15 5.65
CA MET A 233 16.65 -1.33 5.60
C MET A 233 16.45 -2.22 4.38
N ARG A 234 15.25 -2.25 3.82
CA ARG A 234 14.93 -3.09 2.66
C ARG A 234 15.03 -2.35 1.32
N LEU A 235 15.23 -1.04 1.35
CA LEU A 235 15.42 -0.27 0.13
C LEU A 235 16.87 -0.01 -0.20
N LEU A 236 17.21 -0.27 -1.46
CA LEU A 236 18.52 -0.01 -2.02
C LEU A 236 18.61 1.42 -2.62
N THR A 237 17.48 2.01 -3.01
CA THR A 237 17.43 3.25 -3.80
C THR A 237 16.53 4.32 -3.15
N PRO A 238 17.05 5.50 -2.78
CA PRO A 238 16.23 6.66 -2.42
C PRO A 238 15.47 7.21 -3.63
N GLY A 239 14.31 7.85 -3.39
CA GLY A 239 13.70 8.77 -4.35
C GLY A 239 12.62 8.21 -5.29
N MET A 240 12.08 7.02 -5.04
CA MET A 240 10.85 6.60 -5.71
C MET A 240 9.65 7.29 -5.04
N LEU A 241 8.70 7.79 -5.84
CA LEU A 241 7.52 8.51 -5.35
C LEU A 241 6.81 7.72 -4.21
N PRO A 242 6.24 8.41 -3.21
CA PRO A 242 5.66 7.74 -2.05
C PRO A 242 4.64 6.70 -2.43
N LEU A 243 4.74 5.51 -1.83
CA LEU A 243 3.62 4.58 -1.81
C LEU A 243 2.62 5.03 -0.75
N LYS A 244 1.34 4.86 -1.05
CA LYS A 244 0.28 5.17 -0.09
C LYS A 244 -0.20 3.89 0.57
N ILE A 245 -0.06 3.85 1.90
CA ILE A 245 -0.64 2.81 2.73
C ILE A 245 -2.01 3.31 3.19
N ALA A 246 -3.06 2.55 2.87
CA ALA A 246 -4.41 2.77 3.34
C ALA A 246 -4.85 1.59 4.20
N VAL A 247 -5.20 1.86 5.45
CA VAL A 247 -5.81 0.89 6.35
C VAL A 247 -7.32 1.08 6.28
N ILE A 248 -8.03 0.10 5.72
CA ILE A 248 -9.44 0.20 5.43
C ILE A 248 -10.18 -0.85 6.25
N ASN A 249 -11.08 -0.40 7.11
CA ASN A 249 -11.99 -1.30 7.78
C ASN A 249 -13.08 -1.73 6.80
N GLU A 250 -12.95 -2.97 6.35
CA GLU A 250 -13.88 -3.67 5.48
C GLU A 250 -14.93 -4.50 6.27
N VAL A 251 -14.92 -4.40 7.60
CA VAL A 251 -15.89 -5.06 8.47
C VAL A 251 -17.16 -4.22 8.55
N GLY A 252 -18.28 -4.79 8.09
CA GLY A 252 -19.61 -4.17 8.14
C GLY A 252 -20.25 -3.98 6.77
N ASN A 253 -21.21 -3.05 6.69
CA ASN A 253 -22.01 -2.78 5.49
C ASN A 253 -21.40 -1.72 4.56
N ARG A 254 -20.39 -0.98 5.01
CA ARG A 254 -19.65 0.02 4.23
C ARG A 254 -18.19 0.03 4.66
N PRO A 255 -17.24 0.06 3.71
CA PRO A 255 -15.84 0.22 4.04
C PRO A 255 -15.60 1.62 4.60
N SER A 256 -14.59 1.76 5.47
CA SER A 256 -14.20 3.04 6.06
C SER A 256 -12.68 3.13 6.15
N LEU A 257 -12.13 4.29 5.79
CA LEU A 257 -10.71 4.55 5.94
C LEU A 257 -10.39 4.78 7.42
N VAL A 258 -9.51 3.95 7.98
CA VAL A 258 -9.05 4.03 9.37
C VAL A 258 -7.81 4.90 9.46
N ALA A 259 -6.85 4.67 8.58
CA ALA A 259 -5.61 5.43 8.51
C ALA A 259 -5.12 5.49 7.06
N CYS A 260 -4.44 6.57 6.72
CA CYS A 260 -3.74 6.73 5.47
C CYS A 260 -2.38 7.37 5.75
N GLN A 261 -1.34 6.77 5.19
CA GLN A 261 0.05 7.18 5.38
C GLN A 261 0.74 7.18 4.02
N GLU A 262 1.56 8.20 3.77
CA GLU A 262 2.47 8.22 2.64
C GLU A 262 3.84 7.78 3.12
N VAL A 263 4.39 6.74 2.50
CA VAL A 263 5.72 6.23 2.81
C VAL A 263 6.73 7.03 2.01
N ASN A 264 7.26 8.06 2.65
CA ASN A 264 8.47 8.74 2.21
C ASN A 264 9.64 8.23 3.05
N ILE A 265 10.80 8.04 2.42
CA ILE A 265 11.99 7.58 3.11
C ILE A 265 13.00 8.70 3.10
N ASP A 266 13.37 9.10 4.30
CA ASP A 266 14.31 10.19 4.55
C ASP A 266 15.71 9.78 4.06
N GLY A 267 16.37 10.68 3.31
CA GLY A 267 17.67 10.40 2.71
C GLY A 267 18.75 10.15 3.76
N GLU A 268 18.65 10.86 4.88
CA GLU A 268 19.48 10.73 6.06
C GLU A 268 19.33 9.34 6.70
N LEU A 269 18.09 8.81 6.75
CA LEU A 269 17.83 7.48 7.28
C LEU A 269 18.47 6.42 6.39
N LEU A 270 18.36 6.56 5.07
CA LEU A 270 19.03 5.66 4.13
C LEU A 270 20.56 5.75 4.25
N ARG A 271 21.12 6.94 4.45
CA ARG A 271 22.56 7.12 4.66
C ARG A 271 23.03 6.36 5.89
N PHE A 272 22.34 6.51 7.01
CA PHE A 272 22.62 5.76 8.23
C PHE A 272 22.53 4.25 8.02
N ILE A 273 21.44 3.77 7.41
CA ILE A 273 21.27 2.34 7.13
C ILE A 273 22.40 1.80 6.24
N LYS A 274 22.87 2.57 5.26
CA LYS A 274 23.93 2.15 4.33
C LYS A 274 25.29 1.96 5.00
N ILE A 275 25.63 2.78 5.98
CA ILE A 275 26.92 2.68 6.68
C ILE A 275 26.90 1.65 7.82
N LEU A 276 25.72 1.25 8.30
CA LEU A 276 25.60 0.19 9.29
C LEU A 276 26.18 -1.13 8.76
N PRO A 277 27.08 -1.80 9.52
CA PRO A 277 27.55 -3.14 9.20
C PRO A 277 26.39 -4.12 9.16
N GLU A 278 26.48 -5.13 8.29
CA GLU A 278 25.40 -6.09 8.08
C GLU A 278 25.00 -6.81 9.38
N SER A 279 25.95 -7.19 10.23
CA SER A 279 25.68 -7.82 11.52
C SER A 279 24.83 -6.93 12.46
N VAL A 280 25.12 -5.63 12.50
CA VAL A 280 24.37 -4.65 13.33
C VAL A 280 23.00 -4.38 12.72
N ARG A 281 22.93 -4.29 11.39
CA ARG A 281 21.68 -4.11 10.65
C ARG A 281 20.73 -5.28 10.88
N GLU A 282 21.23 -6.51 10.85
CA GLU A 282 20.48 -7.73 11.12
C GLU A 282 19.93 -7.76 12.55
N ASP A 283 20.79 -7.54 13.56
CA ASP A 283 20.35 -7.49 14.96
C ASP A 283 19.29 -6.41 15.21
N LEU A 284 19.46 -5.23 14.61
CA LEU A 284 18.46 -4.15 14.69
C LEU A 284 17.17 -4.54 13.97
N ARG A 285 17.26 -5.11 12.76
CA ARG A 285 16.10 -5.56 11.98
C ARG A 285 15.28 -6.60 12.74
N GLU A 286 15.93 -7.57 13.36
CA GLU A 286 15.27 -8.61 14.17
C GLU A 286 14.57 -8.00 15.39
N LEU A 287 15.24 -7.11 16.13
CA LEU A 287 14.66 -6.40 17.28
C LEU A 287 13.44 -5.56 16.87
N LEU A 288 13.54 -4.80 15.79
CA LEU A 288 12.46 -3.95 15.29
C LEU A 288 11.29 -4.77 14.76
N THR A 289 11.56 -5.87 14.06
CA THR A 289 10.53 -6.82 13.60
C THR A 289 9.80 -7.44 14.79
N PHE A 290 10.53 -7.89 15.81
CA PHE A 290 9.95 -8.41 17.04
C PHE A 290 9.10 -7.36 17.74
N THR A 291 9.59 -6.12 17.83
CA THR A 291 8.88 -5.00 18.47
C THR A 291 7.56 -4.72 17.76
N LEU A 292 7.57 -4.67 16.42
CA LEU A 292 6.37 -4.39 15.62
C LEU A 292 5.33 -5.52 15.72
N LYS A 293 5.77 -6.78 15.67
CA LYS A 293 4.92 -7.96 15.83
C LYS A 293 4.21 -8.00 17.18
N ASN A 294 4.89 -7.56 18.23
CA ASN A 294 4.43 -7.67 19.62
C ASN A 294 4.01 -6.32 20.21
N TRP A 295 3.76 -5.29 19.39
CA TRP A 295 3.43 -3.94 19.87
C TRP A 295 2.27 -3.90 20.87
N GLU A 296 1.25 -4.72 20.65
CA GLU A 296 0.04 -4.80 21.49
C GLU A 296 0.07 -6.01 22.45
N THR A 297 1.25 -6.60 22.71
CA THR A 297 1.35 -7.78 23.58
C THR A 297 0.99 -7.45 25.04
N SER A 298 0.28 -8.36 25.71
CA SER A 298 0.02 -8.30 27.15
C SER A 298 1.12 -8.97 27.98
N ASP A 299 2.00 -9.77 27.34
CA ASP A 299 3.11 -10.46 27.99
C ASP A 299 4.09 -9.44 28.59
N LYS A 300 4.38 -9.59 29.89
CA LYS A 300 5.24 -8.65 30.62
C LYS A 300 6.68 -8.63 30.08
N MET A 301 7.23 -9.80 29.74
CA MET A 301 8.61 -9.93 29.26
C MET A 301 8.75 -9.38 27.84
N GLN A 302 7.81 -9.72 26.95
CA GLN A 302 7.82 -9.15 25.61
C GLN A 302 7.62 -7.63 25.63
N ARG A 303 6.76 -7.10 26.50
CA ARG A 303 6.55 -5.64 26.64
C ARG A 303 7.83 -4.88 26.98
N ALA A 304 8.71 -5.45 27.82
CA ALA A 304 9.97 -4.80 28.16
C ALA A 304 10.88 -4.65 26.93
N ILE A 305 10.97 -5.70 26.11
CA ILE A 305 11.73 -5.70 24.84
C ILE A 305 11.09 -4.75 23.84
N VAL A 306 9.77 -4.79 23.69
CA VAL A 306 9.02 -3.92 22.77
C VAL A 306 9.25 -2.44 23.11
N LYS A 307 9.21 -2.08 24.39
CA LYS A 307 9.48 -0.70 24.83
C LYS A 307 10.90 -0.28 24.50
N ALA A 308 11.90 -1.13 24.77
CA ALA A 308 13.29 -0.84 24.46
C ALA A 308 13.54 -0.70 22.95
N GLY A 309 12.97 -1.59 22.14
CA GLY A 309 13.09 -1.54 20.68
C GLY A 309 12.42 -0.30 20.08
N TYR A 310 11.26 0.11 20.61
CA TYR A 310 10.60 1.34 20.19
C TYR A 310 11.41 2.60 20.55
N GLU A 311 11.94 2.66 21.76
CA GLU A 311 12.73 3.82 22.20
C GLU A 311 14.05 3.93 21.44
N LEU A 312 14.69 2.81 21.10
CA LEU A 312 15.84 2.77 20.21
C LEU A 312 15.46 3.26 18.79
N ALA A 313 14.37 2.75 18.22
CA ALA A 313 13.89 3.19 16.91
C ALA A 313 13.61 4.70 16.88
N GLN A 314 12.92 5.21 17.90
CA GLN A 314 12.61 6.62 18.01
C GLN A 314 13.88 7.47 18.18
N ALA A 315 14.85 7.00 18.97
CA ALA A 315 16.14 7.68 19.15
C ALA A 315 16.95 7.72 17.84
N ILE A 316 17.01 6.61 17.09
CA ILE A 316 17.63 6.55 15.75
C ILE A 316 16.98 7.60 14.85
N TYR A 317 15.66 7.55 14.70
CA TYR A 317 14.95 8.45 13.79
C TYR A 317 15.14 9.92 14.17
N MET A 318 15.00 10.26 15.47
CA MET A 318 15.24 11.63 15.95
C MET A 318 16.68 12.09 15.73
N SER A 319 17.66 11.19 15.86
CA SER A 319 19.06 11.55 15.64
C SER A 319 19.36 11.79 14.17
N VAL A 320 18.87 10.90 13.31
CA VAL A 320 18.97 11.02 11.85
C VAL A 320 18.32 12.29 11.33
N THR A 321 17.22 12.74 11.93
CA THR A 321 16.56 14.01 11.55
C THR A 321 17.16 15.24 12.24
N GLY A 322 18.25 15.09 13.02
CA GLY A 322 18.91 16.18 13.73
C GLY A 322 18.18 16.71 14.97
N THR A 323 17.11 16.06 15.41
CA THR A 323 16.32 16.45 16.60
C THR A 323 16.97 16.01 17.91
N LEU A 324 17.83 14.99 17.85
CA LEU A 324 18.54 14.42 18.99
C LEU A 324 20.03 14.28 18.64
N LYS A 325 20.94 14.48 19.60
CA LYS A 325 22.36 14.17 19.36
C LYS A 325 22.56 12.64 19.45
N PRO A 326 23.40 12.04 18.60
CA PRO A 326 23.69 10.60 18.68
C PRO A 326 24.07 10.11 20.09
N ALA A 327 24.91 10.86 20.81
CA ALA A 327 25.32 10.55 22.19
C ALA A 327 24.13 10.45 23.19
N ASP A 328 22.99 11.09 22.89
CA ASP A 328 21.81 11.06 23.77
C ASP A 328 20.99 9.76 23.64
N ILE A 329 21.29 8.92 22.63
CA ILE A 329 20.58 7.66 22.37
C ILE A 329 20.71 6.71 23.55
N ILE A 330 21.92 6.56 24.08
CA ILE A 330 22.19 5.69 25.23
C ILE A 330 21.30 6.08 26.39
N TYR A 331 21.18 7.37 26.71
CA TYR A 331 20.35 7.85 27.81
C TYR A 331 18.86 7.58 27.59
N ARG A 332 18.39 7.70 26.35
CA ARG A 332 16.98 7.49 25.98
C ARG A 332 16.59 6.02 26.09
N VAL A 333 17.41 5.13 25.54
CA VAL A 333 17.23 3.67 25.65
C VAL A 333 17.41 3.22 27.09
N ALA A 334 18.43 3.75 27.78
CA ALA A 334 18.69 3.46 29.18
C ALA A 334 17.46 3.80 30.02
N ARG A 335 16.86 4.99 29.90
CA ARG A 335 15.62 5.36 30.61
C ARG A 335 14.46 4.38 30.39
N ALA A 336 14.32 3.87 29.17
CA ALA A 336 13.29 2.88 28.84
C ALA A 336 13.51 1.56 29.59
N THR A 337 14.77 1.14 29.71
CA THR A 337 15.21 -0.08 30.42
C THR A 337 15.41 0.12 31.94
N TYR A 338 15.64 1.35 32.40
CA TYR A 338 15.96 1.72 33.79
C TYR A 338 14.72 1.83 34.68
N ALA A 339 13.55 2.11 34.12
CA ALA A 339 12.29 2.02 34.87
C ALA A 339 11.93 0.57 35.26
N THR A 340 12.69 -0.42 34.79
CA THR A 340 12.59 -1.87 35.10
C THR A 340 13.99 -2.51 35.25
N ILE A 341 14.90 -1.79 35.91
CA ILE A 341 16.30 -2.09 36.30
C ILE A 341 16.84 -3.50 35.95
N SER A 342 17.79 -3.52 35.00
CA SER A 342 18.74 -4.57 34.53
C SER A 342 18.47 -6.07 34.71
N SER A 343 18.03 -6.58 35.87
CA SER A 343 17.73 -8.00 36.06
C SER A 343 16.44 -8.40 35.37
N ASP A 344 15.39 -7.57 35.47
CA ASP A 344 14.10 -7.86 34.84
C ASP A 344 14.19 -7.77 33.32
N PHE A 345 14.95 -6.81 32.80
CA PHE A 345 15.20 -6.72 31.37
C PHE A 345 16.12 -7.83 30.87
N ALA A 346 17.20 -8.16 31.59
CA ALA A 346 18.05 -9.31 31.25
C ALA A 346 17.23 -10.62 31.24
N LYS A 347 16.36 -10.80 32.24
CA LYS A 347 15.42 -11.92 32.32
C LYS A 347 14.45 -11.92 31.15
N ALA A 348 13.89 -10.75 30.80
CA ALA A 348 13.02 -10.62 29.64
C ALA A 348 13.74 -11.03 28.34
N LEU A 349 14.97 -10.57 28.12
CA LEU A 349 15.77 -10.95 26.96
C LEU A 349 16.01 -12.46 26.88
N SER A 350 16.32 -13.11 28.02
CA SER A 350 16.62 -14.55 28.05
C SER A 350 15.38 -15.45 27.99
N GLU A 351 14.26 -15.03 28.59
CA GLU A 351 13.07 -15.87 28.80
C GLU A 351 11.92 -15.55 27.84
N ALA A 352 11.86 -14.35 27.25
CA ALA A 352 10.77 -14.00 26.36
C ALA A 352 10.74 -14.91 25.13
N ARG A 353 9.57 -15.47 24.86
CA ARG A 353 9.34 -16.31 23.69
C ARG A 353 9.67 -15.55 22.42
N TYR A 354 10.52 -16.16 21.58
CA TYR A 354 11.00 -15.59 20.32
C TYR A 354 11.80 -14.29 20.44
N SER A 355 12.39 -14.00 21.61
CA SER A 355 13.32 -12.87 21.74
C SER A 355 14.46 -12.99 20.73
N PRO A 356 14.71 -11.96 19.88
CA PRO A 356 15.81 -11.98 18.91
C PRO A 356 17.17 -11.75 19.58
N ILE A 357 17.17 -11.07 20.73
CA ILE A 357 18.38 -10.78 21.51
C ILE A 357 18.24 -11.44 22.87
N ARG A 358 19.09 -12.44 23.15
CA ARG A 358 18.97 -13.28 24.35
C ARG A 358 19.89 -12.88 25.51
N SER A 359 20.66 -11.80 25.37
CA SER A 359 21.55 -11.34 26.43
C SER A 359 21.64 -9.82 26.49
N LEU A 360 21.82 -9.31 27.71
CA LEU A 360 21.99 -7.87 27.96
C LEU A 360 23.24 -7.32 27.26
N ALA A 361 24.35 -8.07 27.28
CA ALA A 361 25.59 -7.67 26.62
C ALA A 361 25.41 -7.49 25.11
N LYS A 362 24.68 -8.40 24.43
CA LYS A 362 24.38 -8.26 23.00
C LYS A 362 23.52 -7.02 22.74
N PHE A 363 22.52 -6.76 23.57
CA PHE A 363 21.69 -5.55 23.45
C PHE A 363 22.49 -4.27 23.66
N GLN A 364 23.34 -4.20 24.67
CA GLN A 364 24.21 -3.04 24.93
C GLN A 364 25.16 -2.79 23.75
N ASN A 365 25.79 -3.84 23.23
CA ASN A 365 26.65 -3.75 22.06
C ASN A 365 25.90 -3.22 20.83
N LEU A 366 24.64 -3.64 20.63
CA LEU A 366 23.80 -3.11 19.56
C LEU A 366 23.59 -1.59 19.71
N VAL A 367 23.23 -1.13 20.91
CA VAL A 367 22.98 0.31 21.18
C VAL A 367 24.24 1.13 20.95
N VAL A 368 25.40 0.69 21.47
CA VAL A 368 26.69 1.38 21.31
C VAL A 368 27.13 1.41 19.84
N ASN A 369 26.94 0.32 19.09
CA ASN A 369 27.25 0.33 17.66
C ASN A 369 26.34 1.31 16.91
N VAL A 370 25.04 1.31 17.19
CA VAL A 370 24.08 2.25 16.59
C VAL A 370 24.46 3.70 16.85
N GLU A 371 24.79 4.05 18.10
CA GLU A 371 25.29 5.38 18.47
C GLU A 371 26.52 5.75 17.65
N ARG A 372 27.57 4.92 17.65
CA ARG A 372 28.82 5.19 16.93
C ARG A 372 28.57 5.46 15.44
N PHE A 373 27.75 4.65 14.79
CA PHE A 373 27.45 4.86 13.37
C PHE A 373 26.55 6.08 13.13
N LEU A 374 25.72 6.48 14.08
CA LEU A 374 25.00 7.74 13.99
C LEU A 374 25.92 8.94 14.12
N GLU A 375 26.98 8.87 14.93
CA GLU A 375 28.01 9.90 14.96
C GLU A 375 28.73 10.02 13.61
N GLU A 376 28.99 8.93 12.90
CA GLU A 376 29.62 8.95 11.57
C GLU A 376 28.72 9.56 10.46
N CYS A 377 27.42 9.73 10.72
CA CYS A 377 26.50 10.36 9.76
C CYS A 377 26.59 11.90 9.75
N PHE A 378 27.01 12.50 10.86
CA PHE A 378 27.06 13.94 11.13
C PHE A 378 28.50 14.42 11.32
#